data_AF-A0AAE5A761-F1
#
_entry.id   AF-A0AAE5A761-F1
#
_cell.length_a   1.000
_cell.length_b   1.000
_cell.length_c   1.000
_cell.angle_alpha   90.00
_cell.angle_beta   90.00
_cell.angle_gamma   90.00
#
_symmetry.space_group_name_H-M   'P 1'
#
loop_
_entity.id
_entity.type
_entity.pdbx_description
1 polymer ?
#
loop_
_entity_poly.entity_id
_entity_poly.type
_entity_poly.pdbx_seq_one_letter_code
_entity_poly.pdbx_strand_id
1 'polypeptide(L)'
;MSNKFTDAMSHLFDVSATIDLLQYDFVQQALIAGAILGLLAGVIGPLIVSRQMSFAVHGTSELSLTGASAALLVGISVGAGAIVGSVVAAILFGLLGAKARDRDSVIGVIMAFGL
;
A
#
# COMPACT_ATOMS: atom_id res chain seq x y z
N MET A 1 26.01 -25.58 -16.83
CA MET A 1 25.19 -24.67 -16.00
C MET A 1 25.33 -23.19 -16.40
N SER A 2 26.44 -22.79 -17.06
CA SER A 2 26.68 -21.39 -17.49
C SER A 2 25.72 -20.85 -18.55
N ASN A 3 25.23 -21.66 -19.50
CA ASN A 3 24.55 -21.14 -20.69
C ASN A 3 23.14 -20.58 -20.40
N LYS A 4 22.36 -21.20 -19.51
CA LYS A 4 21.03 -20.69 -19.12
C LYS A 4 21.11 -19.34 -18.40
N PHE A 5 22.18 -19.14 -17.63
CA PHE A 5 22.41 -17.87 -16.94
C PHE A 5 22.80 -16.78 -17.93
N THR A 6 23.69 -17.08 -18.89
CA THR A 6 24.05 -16.14 -19.96
C THR A 6 22.86 -15.80 -20.86
N ASP A 7 22.00 -16.77 -21.18
CA ASP A 7 20.75 -16.53 -21.92
C ASP A 7 19.74 -15.72 -21.11
N ALA A 8 19.58 -15.98 -19.81
CA ALA A 8 18.73 -15.13 -18.97
C ALA A 8 19.27 -13.69 -18.89
N MET A 9 20.59 -13.53 -18.81
CA MET A 9 21.26 -12.21 -18.82
C MET A 9 21.08 -11.47 -20.14
N SER A 10 21.02 -12.17 -21.28
CA SER A 10 20.81 -11.52 -22.58
C SER A 10 19.38 -11.00 -22.77
N HIS A 11 18.39 -11.66 -22.15
CA HIS A 11 16.99 -11.22 -22.17
C HIS A 11 16.67 -10.11 -21.15
N LEU A 12 17.53 -9.85 -20.16
CA LEU A 12 17.29 -8.79 -19.17
C LEU A 12 17.18 -7.39 -19.77
N PHE A 13 17.83 -7.14 -20.91
CA PHE A 13 17.81 -5.86 -21.61
C PHE A 13 17.05 -5.93 -22.94
N ASP A 14 16.14 -6.91 -23.08
CA ASP A 14 15.31 -7.01 -24.26
C ASP A 14 14.23 -5.92 -24.25
N VAL A 15 14.53 -4.84 -24.97
CA VAL A 15 13.64 -3.68 -25.11
C VAL A 15 12.35 -4.07 -25.82
N SER A 16 12.39 -5.04 -26.74
CA SER A 16 11.20 -5.50 -27.48
C SER A 16 10.23 -6.19 -26.53
N ALA A 17 10.74 -7.11 -25.71
CA ALA A 17 9.95 -7.78 -24.67
C ALA A 17 9.36 -6.77 -23.67
N THR A 18 10.13 -5.73 -23.32
CA THR A 18 9.66 -4.66 -22.43
C THR A 18 8.49 -3.89 -23.06
N ILE A 19 8.59 -3.52 -24.34
CA ILE A 19 7.52 -2.83 -25.07
C ILE A 19 6.26 -3.69 -25.13
N ASP A 20 6.39 -4.99 -25.40
CA ASP A 20 5.26 -5.92 -25.41
C ASP A 20 4.58 -6.00 -24.04
N LEU A 21 5.35 -6.02 -22.95
CA LEU A 21 4.82 -6.01 -21.59
C LEU A 21 4.06 -4.71 -21.27
N LEU A 22 4.55 -3.56 -21.75
CA LEU A 22 3.88 -2.26 -21.56
C LEU A 22 2.53 -2.16 -22.29
N GLN A 23 2.29 -3.00 -23.30
CA GLN A 23 1.01 -3.02 -24.02
C GLN A 23 -0.10 -3.73 -23.25
N TYR A 24 0.21 -4.51 -22.22
CA TYR A 24 -0.83 -5.18 -21.43
C TYR A 24 -1.64 -4.18 -20.60
N ASP A 25 -2.97 -4.31 -20.65
CA ASP A 25 -3.90 -3.42 -19.94
C ASP A 25 -3.62 -3.32 -18.44
N PHE A 26 -3.30 -4.45 -17.78
CA PHE A 26 -3.00 -4.45 -16.35
C PHE A 26 -1.73 -3.66 -16.01
N VAL A 27 -0.73 -3.65 -16.91
CA VAL A 27 0.51 -2.89 -16.73
C VAL A 27 0.23 -1.41 -16.88
N GLN A 28 -0.56 -1.02 -17.88
CA GLN A 28 -0.97 0.36 -18.07
C GLN A 28 -1.79 0.87 -16.87
N GLN A 29 -2.73 0.07 -16.38
CA GLN A 29 -3.51 0.37 -15.18
C GLN A 29 -2.61 0.51 -13.95
N ALA A 30 -1.63 -0.37 -13.76
CA ALA A 30 -0.67 -0.29 -12.66
C ALA A 30 0.22 0.95 -12.75
N LEU A 31 0.68 1.32 -13.95
CA LEU A 31 1.47 2.54 -14.16
C LEU A 31 0.65 3.81 -13.88
N ILE A 32 -0.60 3.87 -14.34
CA ILE A 32 -1.52 4.98 -14.05
C ILE A 32 -1.78 5.06 -12.54
N ALA A 33 -2.11 3.93 -11.90
CA ALA A 33 -2.31 3.87 -10.46
C ALA A 33 -1.05 4.33 -9.70
N GLY A 34 0.13 3.86 -10.11
CA GLY A 34 1.42 4.26 -9.54
C GLY A 34 1.71 5.75 -9.70
N ALA A 35 1.40 6.33 -10.86
CA ALA A 35 1.54 7.77 -11.10
C ALA A 35 0.61 8.60 -10.19
N ILE A 36 -0.65 8.19 -10.06
CA ILE A 36 -1.63 8.84 -9.18
C ILE A 36 -1.18 8.73 -7.71
N LEU A 37 -0.84 7.52 -7.26
CA LEU A 37 -0.36 7.27 -5.90
C LEU A 37 0.94 8.02 -5.59
N GLY A 38 1.86 8.09 -6.55
CA GLY A 38 3.12 8.85 -6.41
C GLY A 38 2.89 10.35 -6.27
N LEU A 39 1.97 10.91 -7.05
CA LEU A 39 1.57 12.31 -6.93
C LEU A 39 0.91 12.59 -5.57
N LEU A 40 -0.02 11.74 -5.15
CA LEU A 40 -0.68 11.86 -3.84
C LEU A 40 0.33 11.72 -2.69
N ALA A 41 1.22 10.74 -2.75
CA ALA A 41 2.27 10.54 -1.75
C ALA A 41 3.23 11.73 -1.68
N GLY A 42 3.62 12.30 -2.83
CA GLY A 42 4.47 13.49 -2.89
C GLY A 42 3.84 14.73 -2.25
N VAL A 43 2.52 14.92 -2.44
CA VAL A 43 1.78 16.05 -1.86
C VAL A 43 1.49 15.86 -0.37
N ILE A 44 1.06 14.66 0.03
CA ILE A 44 0.61 14.38 1.40
C ILE A 44 1.80 14.05 2.32
N GLY A 45 2.89 13.49 1.79
CA GLY A 45 4.07 13.05 2.54
C GLY A 45 4.65 14.10 3.48
N PRO A 46 4.96 15.33 3.01
CA PRO A 46 5.47 16.39 3.87
C PRO A 46 4.54 16.74 5.04
N LEU A 47 3.22 16.70 4.82
CA LEU A 47 2.21 16.96 5.87
C LEU A 47 2.16 15.84 6.91
N ILE A 48 2.34 14.59 6.49
CA ILE A 48 2.42 13.44 7.40
C ILE A 48 3.65 13.57 8.30
N VAL A 49 4.80 13.88 7.70
CA VAL A 49 6.08 13.99 8.43
C VAL A 49 6.05 15.19 9.37
N SER A 50 5.62 16.36 8.91
CA SER A 50 5.58 17.58 9.72
C SER A 50 4.63 17.47 10.92
N ARG A 51 3.61 16.61 10.83
CA ARG A 51 2.64 16.35 11.91
C ARG A 51 2.97 15.12 12.75
N GLN A 52 4.14 14.50 12.56
CA GLN A 52 4.56 13.28 13.25
C GLN A 52 3.53 12.15 13.13
N MET A 53 2.95 11.97 11.93
CA MET A 53 1.91 10.96 11.65
C MET A 53 2.43 9.76 10.84
N SER A 54 3.75 9.57 10.72
CA SER A 54 4.32 8.49 9.89
C SER A 54 3.86 7.10 10.32
N PHE A 55 3.73 6.85 11.63
CA PHE A 55 3.19 5.58 12.15
C PHE A 55 1.71 5.37 11.79
N ALA A 56 0.93 6.45 11.71
CA ALA A 56 -0.49 6.33 11.35
C ALA A 56 -0.64 5.81 9.92
N VAL A 57 0.19 6.27 8.98
CA VAL A 57 0.17 5.77 7.59
C VAL A 57 0.50 4.28 7.54
N HIS A 58 1.55 3.86 8.26
CA HIS A 58 1.90 2.44 8.33
C HIS A 58 0.75 1.61 8.90
N GLY A 59 0.16 2.04 10.02
CA GLY A 59 -0.98 1.35 10.63
C GLY A 59 -2.23 1.33 9.76
N THR A 60 -2.47 2.35 8.93
CA THR A 60 -3.60 2.31 7.97
C THR A 60 -3.42 1.26 6.90
N SER A 61 -2.19 0.93 6.50
CA SER A 61 -1.91 -0.10 5.49
C SER A 61 -2.16 -1.51 6.05
N GLU A 62 -1.73 -1.78 7.29
CA GLU A 62 -1.97 -3.07 7.95
C GLU A 62 -3.47 -3.33 8.17
N LEU A 63 -4.22 -2.32 8.63
CA LEU A 63 -5.66 -2.46 8.79
C LEU A 63 -6.40 -2.57 7.44
N SER A 64 -5.88 -1.94 6.39
CA SER A 64 -6.39 -2.14 5.02
C SER A 64 -6.23 -3.58 4.58
N LEU A 65 -5.04 -4.17 4.79
CA LEU A 65 -4.77 -5.58 4.49
C LEU A 65 -5.66 -6.53 5.29
N THR A 66 -5.85 -6.24 6.59
CA THR A 66 -6.74 -7.00 7.46
C THR A 66 -8.19 -6.90 7.00
N GLY A 67 -8.66 -5.70 6.66
CA GLY A 67 -10.01 -5.50 6.12
C GLY A 67 -10.23 -6.21 4.78
N ALA A 68 -9.23 -6.18 3.90
CA ALA A 68 -9.23 -6.90 2.63
C ALA A 68 -9.32 -8.42 2.84
N SER A 69 -8.54 -8.96 3.79
CA SER A 69 -8.53 -10.37 4.16
C SER A 69 -9.86 -10.79 4.80
N ALA A 70 -10.42 -9.97 5.69
CA ALA A 70 -11.73 -10.22 6.29
C ALA A 70 -12.84 -10.23 5.23
N ALA A 71 -12.84 -9.28 4.29
CA ALA A 71 -13.79 -9.25 3.18
C ALA A 71 -13.68 -10.50 2.30
N LEU A 72 -12.45 -10.96 2.02
CA LEU A 72 -12.21 -12.19 1.28
C LEU A 72 -12.82 -13.41 1.99
N LEU A 73 -12.69 -13.52 3.32
CA LEU A 73 -13.24 -14.63 4.11
C LEU A 73 -14.77 -14.69 4.06
N VAL A 74 -15.45 -13.54 4.00
CA VAL A 74 -16.91 -13.46 3.92
C VAL A 74 -17.45 -13.37 2.49
N GLY A 75 -16.58 -13.47 1.48
CA GLY A 75 -16.96 -13.47 0.05
C GLY A 75 -17.33 -12.08 -0.51
N ILE A 76 -16.87 -11.01 0.12
CA ILE A 76 -17.04 -9.62 -0.33
C ILE A 76 -15.82 -9.21 -1.18
N SER A 77 -15.95 -8.15 -1.99
CA SER A 77 -14.84 -7.62 -2.78
C SER A 77 -13.66 -7.17 -1.90
N VAL A 78 -12.47 -7.66 -2.23
CA VAL A 78 -11.21 -7.35 -1.53
C VAL A 78 -10.96 -5.85 -1.47
N GLY A 79 -11.22 -5.14 -2.57
CA GLY A 79 -11.07 -3.68 -2.64
C GLY A 79 -12.01 -2.93 -1.69
N ALA A 80 -13.26 -3.38 -1.53
CA ALA A 80 -14.17 -2.75 -0.56
C ALA A 80 -13.72 -3.03 0.88
N GLY A 81 -13.26 -4.25 1.17
CA GLY A 81 -12.66 -4.61 2.46
C GLY A 81 -11.46 -3.75 2.81
N ALA A 82 -10.57 -3.53 1.85
CA ALA A 82 -9.39 -2.67 2.00
C ALA A 82 -9.76 -1.23 2.37
N ILE A 83 -10.74 -0.66 1.67
CA ILE A 83 -11.22 0.71 1.92
C ILE A 83 -11.86 0.80 3.31
N VAL A 84 -12.72 -0.14 3.68
CA VAL A 84 -13.36 -0.17 5.00
C VAL A 84 -12.31 -0.28 6.11
N GLY A 85 -11.33 -1.17 5.95
CA GLY A 85 -10.21 -1.31 6.89
C GLY A 85 -9.43 -0.01 7.08
N SER A 86 -9.08 0.68 5.99
CA SER A 86 -8.39 1.98 6.05
C SER A 86 -9.23 3.07 6.72
N VAL A 87 -10.53 3.14 6.45
CA VAL A 87 -11.44 4.12 7.06
C VAL A 87 -11.57 3.87 8.56
N VAL A 88 -11.71 2.61 8.98
CA VAL A 88 -11.74 2.23 10.39
C VAL A 88 -10.44 2.64 11.08
N ALA A 89 -9.28 2.38 10.47
CA ALA A 89 -8.00 2.82 11.00
C ALA A 89 -7.93 4.34 11.19
N ALA A 90 -8.33 5.10 10.16
CA ALA A 90 -8.33 6.56 10.19
C ALA A 90 -9.25 7.12 11.29
N ILE A 91 -10.43 6.52 11.49
CA ILE A 91 -11.36 6.90 12.56
C ILE A 91 -10.74 6.61 13.93
N LEU A 92 -10.18 5.41 14.12
CA LEU A 92 -9.55 5.03 15.40
C LEU A 92 -8.36 5.96 15.73
N PHE A 93 -7.49 6.24 14.77
CA PHE A 93 -6.38 7.18 14.97
C PHE A 93 -6.85 8.61 15.24
N GLY A 94 -7.93 9.06 14.59
CA GLY A 94 -8.52 10.38 14.82
C GLY A 94 -9.15 10.54 16.20
N LEU A 95 -9.90 9.53 16.66
CA LEU A 95 -10.61 9.56 17.94
C LEU A 95 -9.68 9.32 19.13
N LEU A 96 -8.79 8.32 19.04
CA LEU A 96 -7.93 7.92 20.15
C LEU A 96 -6.58 8.65 20.14
N GLY A 97 -6.11 9.12 18.98
CA GLY A 97 -4.85 9.82 18.81
C GLY A 97 -4.94 11.35 19.00
N ALA A 98 -5.91 11.86 19.77
CA ALA A 98 -6.10 13.31 19.93
C ALA A 98 -4.95 14.02 20.67
N LYS A 99 -4.24 13.31 21.55
CA LYS A 99 -3.03 13.81 22.23
C LYS A 99 -1.78 13.22 21.58
N ALA A 100 -0.83 14.09 21.22
CA ALA A 100 0.42 13.70 20.55
C ALA A 100 1.20 12.61 21.30
N ARG A 101 1.15 12.61 22.64
CA ARG A 101 1.83 11.62 23.50
C ARG A 101 1.18 10.23 23.50
N ASP A 102 -0.13 10.14 23.23
CA ASP A 102 -0.87 8.87 23.26
C ASP A 102 -0.98 8.23 21.87
N ARG A 103 -0.63 8.99 20.80
CA ARG A 103 -0.70 8.54 19.40
C ARG A 103 0.11 7.27 19.13
N ASP A 104 1.38 7.25 19.51
CA ASP A 104 2.26 6.14 19.15
C ASP A 104 1.85 4.84 19.85
N SER A 105 1.38 4.93 21.10
CA SER A 105 0.85 3.78 21.83
C SER A 105 -0.47 3.28 21.25
N VAL A 106 -1.39 4.19 20.91
CA VAL A 106 -2.68 3.85 20.26
C VAL A 106 -2.44 3.19 18.91
N ILE A 107 -1.54 3.75 18.09
CA ILE A 107 -1.21 3.18 16.79
C ILE A 107 -0.59 1.79 16.97
N GLY A 108 0.33 1.61 17.92
CA GLY A 108 0.93 0.30 18.20
C GLY A 108 -0.09 -0.78 18.58
N VAL A 109 -1.08 -0.45 19.42
CA VAL A 109 -2.15 -1.39 19.79
C VAL A 109 -3.04 -1.73 18.59
N ILE A 110 -3.41 -0.74 17.78
CA ILE A 110 -4.25 -0.96 16.59
C ILE A 110 -3.50 -1.79 15.54
N MET A 111 -2.20 -1.55 15.35
CA MET A 111 -1.38 -2.34 14.43
C MET A 111 -1.30 -3.82 14.83
N ALA A 112 -1.37 -4.15 16.11
CA ALA A 112 -1.37 -5.55 16.57
C ALA A 112 -2.60 -6.35 16.09
N PHE A 113 -3.68 -5.67 15.70
CA PHE A 113 -4.84 -6.30 15.05
C PHE A 113 -4.70 -6.36 13.52
N GLY A 114 -3.75 -5.61 12.96
CA GLY A 114 -3.48 -5.54 11.53
C GLY A 114 -2.45 -6.57 11.02
N LEU A 115 -1.60 -7.07 11.92
CA LEU A 115 -0.56 -8.08 11.72
C LEU A 115 -1.06 -9.49 12.04
#